data_AF-A0A1X0ED92-F1
#
_entry.id   AF-A0A1X0ED92-F1
#
_cell.length_a   1.000
_cell.length_b   1.000
_cell.length_c   1.000
_cell.angle_alpha   90.00
_cell.angle_beta   90.00
_cell.angle_gamma   90.00
#
_symmetry.space_group_name_H-M   'P 1'
#
loop_
_entity.id
_entity.type
_entity.pdbx_description
1 polymer ?
#
loop_
_entity_poly.entity_id
_entity_poly.type
_entity_poly.pdbx_seq_one_letter_code
_entity_poly.pdbx_strand_id
1 'polypeptide(L)'
;MIQVCSRCGTRWNVRDRRRAWCPRCNGALWAPLTPAQEAELQWAQPGPPPPADSMAPPESPPRLGPGYRWIAVRPGPPPPQPRRRRPLGPTPRYSVMPRWTLMGAPNPVAAQPKPEGRAAPTSRSLEKALGGAIAALGIAALVHALIYLLMIINRTRLLHPLIANGAVWLGRLAGVAAIAAVVHCAVVLTRWLLARRSAAFARQHLPESRPAWALWTGCLVPLVNLAWAPVYALELAGREDRLDRLRRPIVVWWVVWAVSTAAAVFATATSWADDAQGIADNMVATVVAYLLGLAAVVAAARVVEGFEQRSMGRPAHHWVVVPDGGDTAPPVPPEAPEDDAPSSEPETVATPAAVVGSGGREPAA
;
A
#
# COMPACT_ATOMS: atom_id res chain seq x y z
N MET A 1 -30.97 -15.66 -7.27
CA MET A 1 -30.64 -16.55 -6.14
C MET A 1 -31.23 -15.97 -4.87
N ILE A 2 -31.95 -16.77 -4.08
CA ILE A 2 -32.55 -16.34 -2.83
C ILE A 2 -31.84 -17.07 -1.69
N GLN A 3 -31.51 -16.37 -0.60
CA GLN A 3 -31.06 -16.99 0.65
C GLN A 3 -32.15 -16.91 1.70
N VAL A 4 -32.33 -17.99 2.44
CA VAL A 4 -33.30 -18.07 3.53
C VAL A 4 -32.55 -18.01 4.86
N CYS A 5 -33.04 -17.21 5.81
CA CYS A 5 -32.46 -17.17 7.14
C CYS A 5 -32.94 -18.36 7.98
N SER A 6 -32.00 -19.06 8.64
CA SER A 6 -32.31 -20.19 9.54
C SER A 6 -33.21 -19.83 10.72
N ARG A 7 -33.15 -18.58 11.19
CA ARG A 7 -33.80 -18.15 12.43
C ARG A 7 -35.18 -17.52 12.23
N CYS A 8 -35.36 -16.74 11.17
CA CYS A 8 -36.60 -15.97 10.94
C CYS A 8 -37.30 -16.31 9.62
N GLY A 9 -36.77 -17.24 8.83
CA GLY A 9 -37.34 -17.66 7.55
C GLY A 9 -37.38 -16.56 6.46
N THR A 10 -36.84 -15.37 6.74
CA THR A 10 -36.91 -14.24 5.81
C THR A 10 -36.03 -14.53 4.58
N ARG A 11 -36.61 -14.31 3.39
CA ARG A 11 -35.99 -14.56 2.08
C ARG A 11 -35.31 -13.29 1.57
N TRP A 12 -34.02 -13.38 1.26
CA TRP A 12 -33.19 -12.28 0.78
C TRP A 12 -32.73 -12.50 -0.66
N ASN A 13 -32.85 -11.49 -1.51
CA ASN A 13 -32.42 -11.55 -2.90
C ASN A 13 -30.90 -11.32 -3.01
N VAL A 14 -30.17 -12.31 -3.53
CA VAL A 14 -28.72 -12.25 -3.77
C VAL A 14 -28.49 -11.66 -5.16
N ARG A 15 -28.52 -10.33 -5.27
CA ARG A 15 -28.13 -9.63 -6.52
C ARG A 15 -26.68 -9.15 -6.50
N ASP A 16 -26.24 -8.48 -5.42
CA ASP A 16 -24.96 -7.76 -5.47
C ASP A 16 -23.86 -8.31 -4.53
N ARG A 17 -24.21 -9.01 -3.44
CA ARG A 17 -23.24 -9.64 -2.53
C ARG A 17 -23.88 -10.79 -1.74
N ARG A 18 -23.19 -11.93 -1.65
CA ARG A 18 -23.52 -13.01 -0.72
C ARG A 18 -23.35 -12.47 0.71
N ARG A 19 -24.36 -12.65 1.55
CA ARG A 19 -24.29 -12.27 2.97
C ARG A 19 -24.30 -13.55 3.80
N ALA A 20 -23.43 -13.61 4.80
CA ALA A 20 -23.41 -14.72 5.76
C ALA A 20 -24.50 -14.57 6.85
N TRP A 21 -24.94 -13.32 7.12
CA TRP A 21 -25.81 -12.99 8.26
C TRP A 21 -27.03 -12.18 7.84
N CYS A 22 -28.18 -12.49 8.44
CA CYS A 22 -29.45 -11.80 8.20
C CYS A 22 -29.49 -10.44 8.92
N PRO A 23 -29.69 -9.31 8.23
CA PRO A 23 -29.69 -7.98 8.87
C PRO A 23 -30.90 -7.72 9.79
N ARG A 24 -31.91 -8.59 9.79
CA ARG A 24 -33.09 -8.47 10.66
C ARG A 24 -32.93 -9.16 12.00
N CYS A 25 -32.22 -10.28 12.07
CA CYS A 25 -32.15 -11.11 13.28
C CYS A 25 -30.76 -11.68 13.59
N ASN A 26 -29.74 -11.31 12.80
CA ASN A 26 -28.38 -11.83 12.87
C ASN A 26 -28.24 -13.36 12.74
N GLY A 27 -29.28 -14.07 12.28
CA GLY A 27 -29.22 -15.51 12.01
C GLY A 27 -28.44 -15.83 10.73
N ALA A 28 -27.88 -17.05 10.66
CA ALA A 28 -27.18 -17.54 9.49
C ALA A 28 -28.09 -17.63 8.26
N LEU A 29 -27.57 -17.22 7.10
CA LEU A 29 -28.24 -17.37 5.80
C LEU A 29 -27.78 -18.67 5.13
N TRP A 30 -28.73 -19.52 4.76
CA TRP A 30 -28.44 -20.77 4.05
C TRP A 30 -27.87 -20.48 2.66
N ALA A 31 -27.08 -21.42 2.15
CA ALA A 31 -26.58 -21.34 0.77
C ALA A 31 -27.77 -21.24 -0.20
N PRO A 32 -27.65 -20.41 -1.25
CA PRO A 32 -28.77 -20.19 -2.16
C PRO A 32 -29.15 -21.49 -2.87
N LEU A 33 -30.40 -21.90 -2.70
CA LEU A 33 -30.97 -23.08 -3.34
C LEU A 33 -31.09 -22.86 -4.84
N THR A 34 -30.89 -23.93 -5.62
CA THR A 34 -31.20 -23.91 -7.05
C THR A 34 -32.73 -24.02 -7.23
N PRO A 35 -33.29 -23.51 -8.34
CA PRO A 35 -34.74 -23.63 -8.60
C PRO A 35 -35.23 -25.09 -8.63
N ALA A 36 -34.36 -26.05 -8.97
CA ALA A 36 -34.66 -27.48 -8.89
C ALA A 36 -34.82 -27.97 -7.44
N GLN A 37 -33.91 -27.56 -6.54
CA GLN A 37 -33.99 -27.89 -5.11
C GLN A 37 -35.16 -27.18 -4.42
N GLU A 38 -35.52 -25.97 -4.87
CA GLU A 38 -36.73 -25.29 -4.41
C GLU A 38 -37.99 -26.05 -4.82
N ALA A 39 -38.05 -26.61 -6.03
CA ALA A 39 -39.18 -27.42 -6.48
C ALA A 39 -39.30 -28.71 -5.66
N GLU A 40 -38.20 -29.39 -5.37
CA GLU A 40 -38.16 -30.67 -4.64
C GLU A 40 -38.72 -30.58 -3.22
N LEU A 41 -38.51 -29.44 -2.53
CA LEU A 41 -39.09 -29.18 -1.21
C LEU A 41 -40.60 -28.86 -1.24
N GLN A 42 -41.15 -28.48 -2.40
CA GLN A 42 -42.57 -28.16 -2.58
C GLN A 42 -43.44 -29.43 -2.72
N TRP A 43 -42.83 -30.57 -3.09
CA TRP A 43 -43.53 -31.83 -3.35
C TRP A 43 -43.78 -32.70 -2.11
N ALA A 44 -43.29 -32.31 -0.92
CA ALA A 44 -43.48 -33.07 0.31
C ALA A 44 -44.72 -32.62 1.13
N GLN A 45 -45.92 -32.76 0.57
CA GLN A 45 -47.19 -32.89 1.31
C GLN A 45 -48.21 -33.67 0.48
N PRO A 46 -48.53 -34.93 0.81
CA PRO A 46 -49.71 -35.61 0.28
C PRO A 46 -50.89 -35.46 1.25
N GLY A 47 -51.81 -34.56 0.94
CA GLY A 47 -53.19 -34.61 1.45
C GLY A 47 -54.08 -35.37 0.45
N PRO A 48 -55.15 -36.06 0.89
CA PRO A 48 -55.93 -36.95 0.03
C PRO A 48 -56.71 -36.18 -1.05
N PRO A 49 -56.89 -36.75 -2.26
CA PRO A 49 -57.57 -36.08 -3.36
C PRO A 49 -59.12 -36.10 -3.20
N PRO A 50 -59.82 -35.01 -3.50
CA PRO A 50 -61.28 -35.02 -3.65
C PRO A 50 -61.72 -35.61 -5.01
N PRO A 51 -62.96 -36.11 -5.13
CA PRO A 51 -63.44 -36.81 -6.32
C PRO A 51 -63.67 -35.86 -7.50
N ALA A 52 -63.44 -36.41 -8.69
CA ALA A 52 -63.56 -35.73 -9.96
C ALA A 52 -65.02 -35.67 -10.41
N ASP A 53 -65.50 -34.46 -10.74
CA ASP A 53 -66.54 -34.30 -11.76
C ASP A 53 -66.54 -32.87 -12.32
N SER A 54 -66.86 -32.81 -13.62
CA SER A 54 -67.28 -31.64 -14.41
C SER A 54 -66.21 -30.87 -15.20
N MET A 55 -66.25 -31.15 -16.51
CA MET A 55 -65.58 -30.49 -17.62
C MET A 55 -66.30 -29.18 -17.99
N ALA A 56 -65.62 -28.03 -17.93
CA ALA A 56 -66.04 -26.75 -18.52
C ALA A 56 -64.81 -25.87 -18.87
N PRO A 57 -64.87 -24.99 -19.90
CA PRO A 57 -63.70 -24.38 -20.53
C PRO A 57 -63.10 -23.21 -19.71
N PRO A 58 -61.79 -22.88 -19.86
CA PRO A 58 -61.10 -21.97 -18.95
C PRO A 58 -61.17 -20.52 -19.44
N GLU A 59 -62.01 -19.71 -18.81
CA GLU A 59 -62.02 -18.25 -18.98
C GLU A 59 -61.75 -17.57 -17.63
N SER A 60 -60.52 -17.71 -17.12
CA SER A 60 -60.04 -16.97 -15.95
C SER A 60 -58.50 -17.00 -15.90
N PRO A 61 -57.81 -15.86 -15.66
CA PRO A 61 -56.38 -15.88 -15.39
C PRO A 61 -56.11 -16.71 -14.13
N PRO A 62 -54.93 -17.36 -14.01
CA PRO A 62 -54.64 -18.28 -12.92
C PRO A 62 -54.80 -17.55 -11.58
N ARG A 63 -55.85 -17.92 -10.82
CA ARG A 63 -56.04 -17.46 -9.45
C ARG A 63 -54.97 -18.14 -8.61
N LEU A 64 -53.98 -17.35 -8.19
CA LEU A 64 -52.97 -17.80 -7.24
C LEU A 64 -53.65 -18.23 -5.93
N GLY A 65 -53.14 -19.30 -5.32
CA GLY A 65 -53.67 -19.83 -4.07
C GLY A 65 -53.69 -18.80 -2.93
N PRO A 66 -54.53 -19.02 -1.90
CA PRO A 66 -54.63 -18.13 -0.75
C PRO A 66 -53.25 -17.92 -0.10
N GLY A 67 -52.84 -16.66 0.05
CA GLY A 67 -51.55 -16.27 0.65
C GLY A 67 -50.54 -15.60 -0.30
N TYR A 68 -50.80 -15.57 -1.60
CA TYR A 68 -49.94 -14.86 -2.56
C TYR A 68 -50.59 -13.56 -3.04
N ARG A 69 -49.90 -12.44 -2.83
CA ARG A 69 -50.28 -11.12 -3.36
C ARG A 69 -49.22 -10.67 -4.35
N TRP A 70 -49.61 -10.39 -5.59
CA TRP A 70 -48.73 -9.68 -6.52
C TRP A 70 -48.46 -8.28 -5.99
N ILE A 71 -47.19 -7.92 -5.88
CA ILE A 71 -46.75 -6.56 -5.57
C ILE A 71 -45.86 -6.13 -6.73
N ALA A 72 -46.34 -5.16 -7.52
CA ALA A 72 -45.53 -4.53 -8.54
C ALA A 72 -44.50 -3.62 -7.85
N VAL A 73 -43.26 -4.08 -7.76
CA VAL A 73 -42.15 -3.27 -7.25
C VAL A 73 -41.63 -2.42 -8.40
N ARG A 74 -41.53 -1.10 -8.18
CA ARG A 74 -40.95 -0.16 -9.14
C ARG A 74 -39.52 -0.62 -9.47
N PRO A 75 -39.16 -0.87 -10.74
CA PRO A 75 -37.80 -1.27 -11.09
C PRO A 75 -36.82 -0.25 -10.54
N GLY A 76 -35.78 -0.74 -9.85
CA GLY A 76 -34.74 0.10 -9.28
C GLY A 76 -34.06 0.97 -10.35
N PRO A 77 -33.35 2.03 -9.93
CA PRO A 77 -32.62 2.88 -10.87
C PRO A 77 -31.73 2.05 -11.79
N PRO A 78 -31.63 2.42 -13.07
CA PRO A 78 -30.87 1.66 -14.06
C PRO A 78 -29.42 1.48 -13.58
N PRO A 79 -28.82 0.31 -13.80
CA PRO A 79 -27.43 0.06 -13.42
C PRO A 79 -26.53 1.13 -14.05
N PRO A 80 -25.48 1.57 -13.34
CA PRO A 80 -24.56 2.59 -13.85
C PRO A 80 -24.02 2.12 -15.21
N GLN A 81 -24.11 3.01 -16.21
CA GLN A 81 -23.69 2.67 -17.56
C GLN A 81 -22.22 2.23 -17.52
N PRO A 82 -21.89 1.04 -18.06
CA PRO A 82 -20.51 0.62 -18.15
C PRO A 82 -19.73 1.65 -18.97
N ARG A 83 -18.59 2.11 -18.43
CA ARG A 83 -17.67 3.00 -19.14
C ARG A 83 -17.42 2.42 -20.53
N ARG A 84 -17.62 3.23 -21.58
CA ARG A 84 -17.26 2.88 -22.96
C ARG A 84 -15.81 2.37 -22.96
N ARG A 85 -15.64 1.07 -23.20
CA ARG A 85 -14.32 0.48 -23.39
C ARG A 85 -13.72 1.12 -24.64
N ARG A 86 -12.52 1.66 -24.51
CA ARG A 86 -11.75 2.11 -25.67
C ARG A 86 -11.63 0.91 -26.62
N PRO A 87 -11.87 1.07 -27.93
CA PRO A 87 -11.75 -0.04 -28.86
C PRO A 87 -10.35 -0.64 -28.68
N LEU A 88 -10.33 -1.91 -28.29
CA LEU A 88 -9.15 -2.75 -28.43
C LEU A 88 -8.77 -2.62 -29.90
N GLY A 89 -7.54 -2.23 -30.19
CA GLY A 89 -7.11 -1.92 -31.55
C GLY A 89 -7.35 -3.07 -32.55
N PRO A 90 -6.91 -2.93 -33.80
CA PRO A 90 -7.09 -3.98 -34.80
C PRO A 90 -6.59 -5.33 -34.26
N THR A 91 -7.34 -6.39 -34.56
CA THR A 91 -6.95 -7.77 -34.21
C THR A 91 -5.51 -8.01 -34.66
N PRO A 92 -4.61 -8.46 -33.76
CA PRO A 92 -3.21 -8.68 -34.11
C PRO A 92 -3.12 -9.63 -35.30
N ARG A 93 -2.45 -9.19 -36.37
CA ARG A 93 -2.15 -10.04 -37.52
C ARG A 93 -0.82 -10.72 -37.26
N TYR A 94 -0.87 -12.03 -37.04
CA TYR A 94 0.32 -12.85 -36.97
C TYR A 94 0.67 -13.31 -38.38
N SER A 95 1.94 -13.23 -38.75
CA SER A 95 2.45 -13.79 -40.02
C SER A 95 2.42 -15.32 -40.03
N VAL A 96 2.22 -15.94 -38.87
CA VAL A 96 2.22 -17.39 -38.68
C VAL A 96 1.07 -17.79 -37.76
N MET A 97 0.44 -18.92 -38.04
CA MET A 97 -0.61 -19.52 -37.20
C MET A 97 -0.04 -19.80 -35.79
N PRO A 98 -0.58 -19.24 -34.70
CA PRO A 98 -0.03 -19.44 -33.37
C PRO A 98 -0.19 -20.91 -32.94
N ARG A 99 0.92 -21.59 -32.66
CA ARG A 99 0.92 -22.98 -32.17
C ARG A 99 0.93 -22.97 -30.65
N TRP A 100 -0.23 -23.23 -30.04
CA TRP A 100 -0.36 -23.38 -28.59
C TRP A 100 0.02 -24.81 -28.23
N THR A 101 1.30 -25.14 -28.36
CA THR A 101 1.82 -26.44 -27.93
C THR A 101 2.29 -26.31 -26.48
N LEU A 102 1.80 -27.17 -25.58
CA LEU A 102 2.26 -27.28 -24.19
C LEU A 102 3.79 -27.53 -24.09
N MET A 103 4.39 -28.07 -25.17
CA MET A 103 5.82 -28.36 -25.33
C MET A 103 6.57 -27.29 -26.14
N GLY A 104 5.93 -26.17 -26.46
CA GLY A 104 6.56 -25.09 -27.23
C GLY A 104 7.43 -24.25 -26.33
N ALA A 105 8.76 -24.38 -26.44
CA ALA A 105 9.67 -23.40 -25.87
C ALA A 105 9.19 -22.00 -26.32
N PRO A 106 8.99 -21.04 -25.39
CA PRO A 106 8.49 -19.73 -25.76
C PRO A 106 9.42 -19.18 -26.83
N ASN A 107 8.86 -18.95 -28.03
CA ASN A 107 9.56 -18.22 -29.08
C ASN A 107 10.08 -16.94 -28.41
N PRO A 108 11.40 -16.63 -28.46
CA PRO A 108 11.90 -15.37 -27.97
C PRO A 108 11.38 -14.29 -28.92
N VAL A 109 10.09 -13.97 -28.78
CA VAL A 109 9.54 -12.68 -29.18
C VAL A 109 10.44 -11.73 -28.43
N ALA A 110 11.33 -11.06 -29.17
CA ALA A 110 12.17 -9.99 -28.67
C ALA A 110 11.28 -9.19 -27.73
N ALA A 111 11.57 -9.28 -26.42
CA ALA A 111 10.68 -8.75 -25.40
C ALA A 111 10.37 -7.33 -25.84
N GLN A 112 9.10 -7.08 -26.23
CA GLN A 112 8.66 -5.75 -26.59
C GLN A 112 9.18 -4.86 -25.46
N PRO A 113 10.00 -3.83 -25.75
CA PRO A 113 10.68 -3.07 -24.71
C PRO A 113 9.61 -2.68 -23.71
N LYS A 114 9.67 -3.31 -22.53
CA LYS A 114 8.70 -3.07 -21.46
C LYS A 114 8.70 -1.56 -21.32
N PRO A 115 7.57 -0.86 -21.53
CA PRO A 115 7.56 0.60 -21.58
C PRO A 115 8.31 1.06 -20.34
N GLU A 116 9.46 1.68 -20.57
CA GLU A 116 10.52 1.78 -19.57
C GLU A 116 9.90 2.29 -18.28
N GLY A 117 9.72 1.39 -17.32
CA GLY A 117 9.17 1.75 -16.03
C GLY A 117 10.07 2.85 -15.50
N ARG A 118 9.47 4.01 -15.20
CA ARG A 118 10.17 5.25 -14.82
C ARG A 118 11.45 4.92 -14.04
N ALA A 119 12.62 5.12 -14.66
CA ALA A 119 13.89 4.75 -14.06
C ALA A 119 14.02 5.43 -12.69
N ALA A 120 14.06 4.62 -11.63
CA ALA A 120 14.24 5.10 -10.29
C ALA A 120 15.61 5.79 -10.17
N PRO A 121 15.72 6.93 -9.48
CA PRO A 121 17.03 7.48 -9.15
C PRO A 121 17.84 6.44 -8.36
N THR A 122 19.14 6.38 -8.61
CA THR A 122 20.05 5.49 -7.87
C THR A 122 20.12 5.92 -6.39
N SER A 123 20.38 4.99 -5.48
CA SER A 123 20.55 5.29 -4.04
C SER A 123 21.59 6.38 -3.81
N ARG A 124 22.72 6.30 -4.50
CA ARG A 124 23.79 7.31 -4.46
C ARG A 124 23.31 8.71 -4.89
N SER A 125 22.40 8.81 -5.85
CA SER A 125 21.82 10.10 -6.24
C SER A 125 20.92 10.68 -5.16
N LEU A 126 20.18 9.82 -4.45
CA LEU A 126 19.30 10.21 -3.36
C LEU A 126 20.10 10.68 -2.14
N GLU A 127 21.12 9.93 -1.76
CA GLU A 127 22.07 10.29 -0.70
C GLU A 127 22.77 11.62 -1.00
N LYS A 128 23.27 11.82 -2.22
CA LYS A 128 23.89 13.09 -2.65
C LYS A 128 22.91 14.26 -2.59
N ALA A 129 21.66 14.05 -3.02
CA ALA A 129 20.65 15.11 -3.02
C ALA A 129 20.23 15.50 -1.59
N LEU A 130 20.02 14.52 -0.71
CA LEU A 130 19.72 14.75 0.70
C LEU A 130 20.90 15.40 1.44
N GLY A 131 22.10 14.82 1.31
CA GLY A 131 23.33 15.33 1.91
C GLY A 131 23.67 16.74 1.41
N GLY A 132 23.50 17.00 0.11
CA GLY A 132 23.69 18.33 -0.48
C GLY A 132 22.71 19.37 0.06
N ALA A 133 21.43 19.02 0.21
CA ALA A 133 20.43 19.91 0.80
C ALA A 133 20.69 20.19 2.29
N ILE A 134 21.06 19.16 3.07
CA ILE A 134 21.45 19.31 4.49
C ILE A 134 22.66 20.23 4.60
N ALA A 135 23.71 19.99 3.80
CA ALA A 135 24.91 20.83 3.80
C ALA A 135 24.59 22.28 3.41
N ALA A 136 23.81 22.50 2.35
CA ALA A 136 23.47 23.84 1.88
C ALA A 136 22.64 24.62 2.92
N LEU A 137 21.65 23.97 3.56
CA LEU A 137 20.86 24.59 4.62
C LEU A 137 21.70 24.88 5.88
N GLY A 138 22.60 23.97 6.25
CA GLY A 138 23.52 24.16 7.37
C GLY A 138 24.51 25.31 7.14
N ILE A 139 25.08 25.39 5.93
CA ILE A 139 25.95 26.50 5.52
C ILE A 139 25.17 27.80 5.50
N ALA A 140 23.94 27.82 4.96
CA ALA A 140 23.11 29.02 4.95
C ALA A 140 22.77 29.50 6.36
N ALA A 141 22.42 28.59 7.28
CA ALA A 141 22.21 28.93 8.69
C ALA A 141 23.46 29.53 9.33
N LEU A 142 24.63 28.90 9.11
CA LEU A 142 25.91 29.38 9.64
C LEU A 142 26.28 30.75 9.09
N VAL A 143 26.12 30.98 7.78
CA VAL A 143 26.36 32.26 7.13
C VAL A 143 25.48 33.34 7.75
N HIS A 144 24.19 33.10 7.91
CA HIS A 144 23.28 34.09 8.50
C HIS A 144 23.60 34.33 9.99
N ALA A 145 24.00 33.29 10.74
CA ALA A 145 24.46 33.45 12.12
C ALA A 145 25.75 34.29 12.22
N LEU A 146 26.70 34.10 11.29
CA LEU A 146 27.92 34.91 11.19
C LEU A 146 27.61 36.36 10.82
N ILE A 147 26.68 36.61 9.89
CA ILE A 147 26.24 37.96 9.53
C ILE A 147 25.56 38.63 10.74
N TYR A 148 24.74 37.90 11.49
CA TYR A 148 24.14 38.41 12.72
C TYR A 148 25.20 38.76 13.78
N LEU A 149 26.21 37.91 13.99
CA LEU A 149 27.34 38.19 14.86
C LEU A 149 28.12 39.43 14.39
N LEU A 150 28.34 39.56 13.09
CA LEU A 150 28.99 40.72 12.49
C LEU A 150 28.21 42.00 12.78
N MET A 151 26.88 41.95 12.75
CA MET A 151 26.02 43.08 13.09
C MET A 151 26.13 43.47 14.57
N ILE A 152 26.24 42.50 15.49
CA ILE A 152 26.51 42.75 16.92
C ILE A 152 27.87 43.43 17.11
N ILE A 153 28.89 42.98 16.40
CA ILE A 153 30.23 43.59 16.45
C ILE A 153 30.18 45.00 15.86
N ASN A 154 29.44 45.20 14.76
CA ASN A 154 29.27 46.51 14.13
C ASN A 154 28.69 47.57 15.08
N ARG A 155 27.89 47.13 16.05
CA ARG A 155 27.34 48.02 17.08
C ARG A 155 28.41 48.64 17.97
N THR A 156 29.55 47.98 18.17
CA THR A 156 30.64 48.45 19.06
C THR A 156 31.92 48.84 18.31
N ARG A 157 32.06 48.43 17.04
CA ARG A 157 33.19 48.74 16.16
C ARG A 157 32.67 49.07 14.78
N LEU A 158 33.10 50.18 14.18
CA LEU A 158 32.74 50.46 12.79
C LEU A 158 33.40 49.42 11.87
N LEU A 159 32.58 48.62 11.19
CA LEU A 159 33.07 47.67 10.19
C LEU A 159 33.45 48.36 8.88
N HIS A 160 34.49 47.83 8.25
CA HIS A 160 34.90 48.29 6.94
C HIS A 160 33.79 48.02 5.89
N PRO A 161 33.44 48.99 5.01
CA PRO A 161 32.32 48.85 4.08
C PRO A 161 32.40 47.63 3.16
N LEU A 162 33.62 47.22 2.78
CA LEU A 162 33.83 46.01 1.97
C LEU A 162 33.35 44.73 2.69
N ILE A 163 33.56 44.63 4.00
CA ILE A 163 33.15 43.46 4.78
C ILE A 163 31.63 43.44 4.91
N ALA A 164 31.01 44.60 5.16
CA ALA A 164 29.55 44.73 5.20
C ALA A 164 28.90 44.36 3.87
N ASN A 165 29.40 44.90 2.75
CA ASN A 165 28.91 44.54 1.41
C ASN A 165 29.14 43.06 1.08
N GLY A 166 30.30 42.53 1.45
CA GLY A 166 30.62 41.10 1.28
C GLY A 166 29.64 40.19 2.05
N ALA A 167 29.31 40.54 3.29
CA ALA A 167 28.36 39.82 4.13
C ALA A 167 26.95 39.77 3.50
N VAL A 168 26.47 40.89 2.95
CA VAL A 168 25.16 40.95 2.28
C VAL A 168 25.12 40.04 1.06
N TRP A 169 26.14 40.09 0.20
CA TRP A 169 26.20 39.21 -0.99
C TRP A 169 26.37 37.74 -0.61
N LEU A 170 27.18 37.44 0.39
CA LEU A 170 27.38 36.09 0.90
C LEU A 170 26.05 35.50 1.41
N GLY A 171 25.26 36.27 2.15
CA GLY A 171 23.92 35.85 2.61
C GLY A 171 22.99 35.54 1.44
N ARG A 172 22.92 36.41 0.42
CA ARG A 172 22.09 36.18 -0.78
C ARG A 172 22.52 34.94 -1.56
N LEU A 173 23.82 34.78 -1.80
CA LEU A 173 24.35 33.61 -2.52
C LEU A 173 24.09 32.31 -1.76
N ALA A 174 24.30 32.31 -0.43
CA ALA A 174 23.99 31.17 0.42
C ALA A 174 22.49 30.82 0.38
N GLY A 175 21.60 31.83 0.40
CA GLY A 175 20.16 31.64 0.29
C GLY A 175 19.74 31.04 -1.05
N VAL A 176 20.25 31.57 -2.17
CA VAL A 176 19.98 31.03 -3.51
C VAL A 176 20.50 29.59 -3.65
N ALA A 177 21.71 29.31 -3.16
CA ALA A 177 22.27 27.96 -3.15
C ALA A 177 21.42 26.99 -2.32
N ALA A 178 20.94 27.40 -1.16
CA ALA A 178 20.04 26.61 -0.32
C ALA A 178 18.71 26.31 -1.03
N ILE A 179 18.08 27.31 -1.64
CA ILE A 179 16.84 27.13 -2.42
C ILE A 179 17.07 26.13 -3.56
N ALA A 180 18.13 26.31 -4.35
CA ALA A 180 18.46 25.42 -5.46
C ALA A 180 18.70 23.97 -4.99
N ALA A 181 19.41 23.78 -3.88
CA ALA A 181 19.66 22.46 -3.30
C ALA A 181 18.37 21.80 -2.80
N VAL A 182 17.48 22.55 -2.14
CA VAL A 182 16.17 22.04 -1.67
C VAL A 182 15.28 21.67 -2.86
N VAL A 183 15.21 22.51 -3.90
CA VAL A 183 14.44 22.21 -5.12
C VAL A 183 14.99 20.95 -5.81
N HIS A 184 16.31 20.83 -5.94
CA HIS A 184 16.95 19.64 -6.50
C HIS A 184 16.60 18.39 -5.67
N CYS A 185 16.71 18.47 -4.34
CA CYS A 185 16.34 17.40 -3.42
C CYS A 185 14.86 17.00 -3.58
N ALA A 186 13.94 17.96 -3.63
CA ALA A 186 12.51 17.72 -3.82
C ALA A 186 12.22 17.02 -5.15
N VAL A 187 12.90 17.41 -6.23
CA VAL A 187 12.76 16.75 -7.55
C VAL A 187 13.25 15.30 -7.48
N VAL A 188 14.40 15.04 -6.86
CA VAL A 188 14.95 13.67 -6.73
C VAL A 188 14.03 12.80 -5.87
N LEU A 189 13.55 13.31 -4.73
CA LEU A 189 12.59 12.62 -3.86
C LEU A 189 11.27 12.33 -4.57
N THR A 190 10.77 13.28 -5.36
CA THR A 190 9.54 13.08 -6.15
C THR A 190 9.74 12.00 -7.20
N ARG A 191 10.86 12.00 -7.93
CA ARG A 191 11.19 10.94 -8.90
C ARG A 191 11.29 9.57 -8.23
N TRP A 192 11.93 9.49 -7.07
CA TRP A 192 12.00 8.29 -6.25
C TRP A 192 10.62 7.79 -5.85
N LEU A 193 9.76 8.68 -5.34
CA LEU A 193 8.40 8.36 -4.91
C LEU A 193 7.57 7.81 -6.07
N LEU A 194 7.61 8.47 -7.24
CA LEU A 194 6.89 8.03 -8.43
C LEU A 194 7.37 6.67 -8.94
N ALA A 195 8.67 6.42 -8.96
CA ALA A 195 9.24 5.16 -9.41
C ALA A 195 8.91 4.00 -8.44
N ARG A 196 8.97 4.26 -7.13
CA ARG A 196 8.60 3.27 -6.12
C ARG A 196 7.11 2.96 -6.15
N ARG A 197 6.29 3.99 -6.33
CA ARG A 197 4.84 3.86 -6.45
C ARG A 197 4.46 3.05 -7.69
N SER A 198 5.01 3.37 -8.86
CA SER A 198 4.74 2.58 -10.08
C SER A 198 5.15 1.12 -9.93
N ALA A 199 6.26 0.83 -9.23
CA ALA A 199 6.67 -0.54 -8.90
C ALA A 199 5.69 -1.23 -7.94
N ALA A 200 5.17 -0.54 -6.92
CA ALA A 200 4.18 -1.08 -6.00
C ALA A 200 2.85 -1.41 -6.71
N PHE A 201 2.37 -0.54 -7.60
CA PHE A 201 1.17 -0.79 -8.40
C PHE A 201 1.39 -1.92 -9.41
N ALA A 202 2.56 -2.00 -10.04
CA ALA A 202 2.90 -3.09 -10.94
C ALA A 202 2.88 -4.46 -10.25
N ARG A 203 3.36 -4.56 -8.99
CA ARG A 203 3.31 -5.80 -8.20
C ARG A 203 1.88 -6.27 -7.89
N GLN A 204 0.93 -5.33 -7.78
CA GLN A 204 -0.47 -5.63 -7.48
C GLN A 204 -1.33 -5.78 -8.74
N HIS A 205 -0.74 -5.70 -9.94
CA HIS A 205 -1.43 -5.72 -11.23
C HIS A 205 -2.58 -4.68 -11.35
N LEU A 206 -2.47 -3.59 -10.60
CA LEU A 206 -3.46 -2.51 -10.60
C LEU A 206 -2.95 -1.31 -11.43
N PRO A 207 -3.82 -0.66 -12.21
CA PRO A 207 -3.46 0.59 -12.86
C PRO A 207 -3.22 1.68 -11.81
N GLU A 208 -2.24 2.55 -12.07
CA GLU A 208 -1.94 3.69 -11.21
C GLU A 208 -3.17 4.60 -11.09
N SER A 209 -3.59 4.87 -9.85
CA SER A 209 -4.84 5.61 -9.57
C SER A 209 -4.82 7.08 -10.02
N ARG A 210 -3.62 7.68 -10.14
CA ARG A 210 -3.44 9.11 -10.46
C ARG A 210 -2.50 9.32 -11.64
N PRO A 211 -2.76 10.30 -12.51
CA PRO A 211 -1.83 10.63 -13.58
C PRO A 211 -0.53 11.26 -13.01
N ALA A 212 0.59 11.07 -13.70
CA ALA A 212 1.89 11.51 -13.22
C ALA A 212 1.96 13.03 -12.95
N TRP A 213 1.30 13.85 -13.77
CA TRP A 213 1.28 15.31 -13.58
C TRP A 213 0.62 15.73 -12.26
N ALA A 214 -0.40 15.00 -11.80
CA ALA A 214 -1.08 15.28 -10.52
C ALA A 214 -0.17 14.93 -9.31
N LEU A 215 0.69 13.93 -9.46
CA LEU A 215 1.69 13.60 -8.45
C LEU A 215 2.82 14.65 -8.41
N TRP A 216 3.30 15.10 -9.58
CA TRP A 216 4.30 16.16 -9.66
C TRP A 216 3.81 17.48 -9.06
N THR A 217 2.61 17.91 -9.45
CA THR A 217 1.99 19.14 -8.91
C THR A 217 1.73 19.01 -7.41
N GLY A 218 1.23 17.86 -6.96
CA GLY A 218 1.02 17.57 -5.54
C GLY A 218 2.31 17.48 -4.71
N CYS A 219 3.51 17.37 -5.31
CA CYS A 219 4.78 17.35 -4.58
C CYS A 219 5.60 18.64 -4.71
N LEU A 220 5.53 19.33 -5.86
CA LEU A 220 6.36 20.50 -6.14
C LEU A 220 5.67 21.84 -5.92
N VAL A 221 4.34 21.91 -6.00
CA VAL A 221 3.62 23.18 -5.81
C VAL A 221 3.64 23.53 -4.32
N PRO A 222 4.23 24.68 -3.92
CA PRO A 222 4.25 25.09 -2.51
C PRO A 222 2.84 25.14 -1.91
N LEU A 223 2.73 24.86 -0.61
CA LEU A 223 1.49 24.75 0.17
C LEU A 223 0.60 23.56 -0.21
N VAL A 224 0.39 23.32 -1.51
CA VAL A 224 -0.29 22.11 -2.00
C VAL A 224 0.49 20.86 -1.61
N ASN A 225 1.82 20.94 -1.72
CA ASN A 225 2.73 19.86 -1.35
C ASN A 225 2.69 19.52 0.15
N LEU A 226 2.43 20.50 1.01
CA LEU A 226 2.35 20.30 2.46
C LEU A 226 1.19 19.36 2.83
N ALA A 227 0.11 19.36 2.05
CA ALA A 227 -1.01 18.45 2.23
C ALA A 227 -0.81 17.12 1.47
N TRP A 228 -0.41 17.19 0.18
CA TRP A 228 -0.44 16.02 -0.69
C TRP A 228 0.79 15.11 -0.59
N ALA A 229 2.00 15.65 -0.42
CA ALA A 229 3.21 14.83 -0.38
C ALA A 229 3.23 13.81 0.79
N PRO A 230 2.82 14.17 2.03
CA PRO A 230 2.72 13.22 3.13
C PRO A 230 1.62 12.18 2.91
N VAL A 231 0.49 12.58 2.32
CA VAL A 231 -0.61 11.67 1.96
C VAL A 231 -0.12 10.63 0.96
N TYR A 232 0.65 11.03 -0.06
CA TYR A 232 1.23 10.10 -1.03
C TYR A 232 2.22 9.12 -0.37
N ALA A 233 2.99 9.57 0.61
CA ALA A 233 3.88 8.69 1.39
C ALA A 233 3.09 7.70 2.26
N LEU A 234 2.00 8.13 2.91
CA LEU A 234 1.12 7.27 3.70
C LEU A 234 0.39 6.24 2.83
N GLU A 235 -0.13 6.64 1.67
CA GLU A 235 -0.75 5.73 0.70
C GLU A 235 0.24 4.66 0.22
N LEU A 236 1.50 5.04 0.00
CA LEU A 236 2.55 4.11 -0.39
C LEU A 236 2.89 3.14 0.74
N ALA A 237 3.03 3.65 1.98
CA ALA A 237 3.28 2.83 3.16
C ALA A 237 2.14 1.81 3.41
N GLY A 238 0.89 2.21 3.20
CA GLY A 238 -0.27 1.32 3.28
C GLY A 238 -0.26 0.23 2.21
N ARG A 239 0.16 0.55 0.97
CA ARG A 239 0.26 -0.45 -0.11
C ARG A 239 1.41 -1.42 0.04
N GLU A 240 2.47 -1.01 0.71
CA GLU A 240 3.61 -1.88 1.03
C GLU A 240 3.47 -2.60 2.37
N ASP A 241 2.28 -2.53 3.01
CA ASP A 241 1.97 -3.15 4.30
C ASP A 241 2.95 -2.77 5.43
N ARG A 242 3.43 -1.53 5.39
CA ARG A 242 4.42 -0.97 6.34
C ARG A 242 3.91 0.29 7.05
N LEU A 243 2.60 0.51 7.01
CA LEU A 243 1.98 1.72 7.56
C LEU A 243 2.24 1.84 9.06
N ASP A 244 2.08 0.76 9.83
CA ASP A 244 2.22 0.81 11.29
C ASP A 244 3.62 1.26 11.73
N ARG A 245 4.65 0.83 10.99
CA ARG A 245 6.05 1.21 11.25
C ARG A 245 6.39 2.61 10.75
N LEU A 246 5.91 2.99 9.56
CA LEU A 246 6.30 4.24 8.90
C LEU A 246 5.39 5.43 9.23
N ARG A 247 4.21 5.20 9.81
CA ARG A 247 3.26 6.27 10.16
C ARG A 247 3.89 7.31 11.09
N ARG A 248 4.57 6.87 12.16
CA ARG A 248 5.19 7.82 13.11
C ARG A 248 6.31 8.65 12.45
N PRO A 249 7.30 8.07 11.75
CA PRO A 249 8.29 8.84 10.99
C PRO A 249 7.67 9.82 9.99
N ILE A 250 6.65 9.40 9.22
CA ILE A 250 6.01 10.25 8.22
C ILE A 250 5.28 11.42 8.88
N VAL A 251 4.56 11.20 9.98
CA VAL A 251 3.86 12.28 10.71
C VAL A 251 4.84 13.26 11.35
N VAL A 252 5.95 12.77 11.95
CA VAL A 252 6.99 13.65 12.51
C VAL A 252 7.61 14.51 11.42
N TRP A 253 7.99 13.91 10.28
CA TRP A 253 8.48 14.65 9.13
C TRP A 253 7.46 15.70 8.66
N TRP A 254 6.19 15.33 8.58
CA TRP A 254 5.12 16.25 8.17
C TRP A 254 4.99 17.45 9.10
N VAL A 255 4.96 17.23 10.42
CA VAL A 255 4.86 18.32 11.40
C VAL A 255 6.10 19.21 11.36
N VAL A 256 7.30 18.64 11.35
CA VAL A 256 8.55 19.41 11.28
C VAL A 256 8.60 20.24 9.99
N TRP A 257 8.15 19.68 8.88
CA TRP A 257 8.09 20.40 7.61
C TRP A 257 7.04 21.52 7.61
N ALA A 258 5.86 21.30 8.23
CA ALA A 258 4.86 22.35 8.40
C ALA A 258 5.39 23.52 9.23
N VAL A 259 6.04 23.22 10.35
CA VAL A 259 6.67 24.23 11.23
C VAL A 259 7.79 24.97 10.47
N SER A 260 8.62 24.26 9.70
CA SER A 260 9.67 24.89 8.90
C SER A 260 9.11 25.84 7.83
N THR A 261 7.98 25.48 7.23
CA THR A 261 7.30 26.29 6.21
C THR A 261 6.68 27.53 6.85
N ALA A 262 6.05 27.39 8.01
CA ALA A 262 5.52 28.51 8.78
C ALA A 262 6.63 29.49 9.20
N ALA A 263 7.77 28.98 9.67
CA ALA A 263 8.94 29.80 10.01
C ALA A 263 9.52 30.53 8.79
N ALA A 264 9.59 29.87 7.64
CA ALA A 264 10.05 30.49 6.39
C ALA A 264 9.09 31.59 5.90
N VAL A 265 7.78 31.37 5.97
CA VAL A 265 6.76 32.38 5.65
C VAL A 265 6.86 33.55 6.61
N PHE A 266 7.03 33.29 7.91
CA PHE A 266 7.23 34.33 8.92
C PHE A 266 8.47 35.18 8.62
N ALA A 267 9.62 34.56 8.41
CA ALA A 267 10.86 35.25 8.06
C ALA A 267 10.75 36.05 6.74
N THR A 268 9.99 35.55 5.77
CA THR A 268 9.75 36.28 4.51
C THR A 268 8.79 37.46 4.72
N ALA A 269 7.79 37.32 5.59
CA ALA A 269 6.88 38.42 5.91
C ALA A 269 7.58 39.53 6.71
N THR A 270 8.51 39.17 7.60
CA THR A 270 9.25 40.12 8.44
C THR A 270 10.48 40.74 7.76
N SER A 271 10.82 40.34 6.52
CA SER A 271 12.02 40.82 5.84
C SER A 271 11.97 42.29 5.42
N TRP A 272 10.80 42.93 5.51
CA TRP A 272 10.56 44.33 5.14
C TRP A 272 10.72 45.32 6.30
N ALA A 273 11.18 44.85 7.47
CA ALA A 273 11.41 45.74 8.60
C ALA A 273 12.63 46.65 8.36
N ASP A 274 12.41 47.97 8.44
CA ASP A 274 13.46 48.97 8.23
C ASP A 274 14.17 49.41 9.52
N ASP A 275 13.63 49.03 10.68
CA ASP A 275 14.25 49.32 11.98
C ASP A 275 15.38 48.34 12.31
N ALA A 276 16.40 48.80 13.02
CA ALA A 276 17.57 48.01 13.38
C ALA A 276 17.23 46.76 14.22
N GLN A 277 16.25 46.85 15.11
CA GLN A 277 15.77 45.69 15.87
C GLN A 277 14.99 44.71 14.96
N GLY A 278 14.16 45.23 14.05
CA GLY A 278 13.44 44.40 13.09
C GLY A 278 14.37 43.60 12.17
N ILE A 279 15.47 44.21 11.71
CA ILE A 279 16.52 43.52 10.94
C ILE A 279 17.17 42.40 11.77
N ALA A 280 17.46 42.66 13.04
CA ALA A 280 18.06 41.68 13.95
C ALA A 280 17.13 40.48 14.18
N ASP A 281 15.86 40.74 14.50
CA ASP A 281 14.85 39.71 14.74
C ASP A 281 14.60 38.88 13.48
N ASN A 282 14.55 39.53 12.30
CA ASN A 282 14.42 38.84 11.03
C ASN A 282 15.62 37.94 10.73
N MET A 283 16.84 38.34 11.09
CA MET A 283 18.03 37.50 10.95
C MET A 283 17.96 36.25 11.83
N VAL A 284 17.52 36.39 13.09
CA VAL A 284 17.30 35.25 13.98
C VAL A 284 16.21 34.34 13.41
N ALA A 285 15.09 34.91 12.97
CA ALA A 285 14.00 34.15 12.33
C ALA A 285 14.48 33.38 11.09
N THR A 286 15.34 33.99 10.27
CA THR A 286 15.94 33.37 9.08
C THR A 286 16.85 32.20 9.45
N VAL A 287 17.70 32.34 10.47
CA VAL A 287 18.54 31.23 10.97
C VAL A 287 17.68 30.08 11.47
N VAL A 288 16.64 30.38 12.27
CA VAL A 288 15.69 29.37 12.78
C VAL A 288 14.98 28.67 11.62
N ALA A 289 14.55 29.41 10.59
CA ALA A 289 13.91 28.83 9.40
C ALA A 289 14.85 27.86 8.67
N TYR A 290 16.13 28.19 8.49
CA TYR A 290 17.11 27.29 7.89
C TYR A 290 17.35 26.03 8.72
N LEU A 291 17.44 26.15 10.05
CA LEU A 291 17.62 25.00 10.96
C LEU A 291 16.39 24.08 10.95
N LEU A 292 15.18 24.65 10.95
CA LEU A 292 13.94 23.87 10.83
C LEU A 292 13.83 23.21 9.46
N GLY A 293 14.23 23.90 8.39
CA GLY A 293 14.32 23.32 7.04
C GLY A 293 15.30 22.15 7.01
N LEU A 294 16.47 22.29 7.64
CA LEU A 294 17.46 21.23 7.77
C LEU A 294 16.88 20.03 8.53
N ALA A 295 16.21 20.27 9.66
CA ALA A 295 15.52 19.22 10.41
C ALA A 295 14.44 18.51 9.57
N ALA A 296 13.70 19.24 8.73
CA ALA A 296 12.72 18.67 7.81
C ALA A 296 13.37 17.75 6.77
N VAL A 297 14.52 18.14 6.19
CA VAL A 297 15.26 17.30 5.24
C VAL A 297 15.84 16.05 5.93
N VAL A 298 16.37 16.18 7.14
CA VAL A 298 16.83 15.03 7.94
C VAL A 298 15.68 14.07 8.25
N ALA A 299 14.52 14.61 8.65
CA ALA A 299 13.33 13.78 8.88
C ALA A 299 12.86 13.08 7.58
N ALA A 300 12.95 13.75 6.43
CA ALA A 300 12.68 13.15 5.13
C ALA A 300 13.67 12.01 4.80
N ALA A 301 14.96 12.19 5.10
CA ALA A 301 15.96 11.14 4.95
C ALA A 301 15.62 9.91 5.80
N ARG A 302 15.17 10.10 7.04
CA ARG A 302 14.72 8.99 7.91
C ARG A 302 13.49 8.26 7.38
N VAL A 303 12.57 8.98 6.73
CA VAL A 303 11.43 8.36 6.04
C VAL A 303 11.93 7.50 4.88
N VAL A 304 12.81 8.03 4.04
CA VAL A 304 13.43 7.30 2.93
C VAL A 304 14.16 6.05 3.41
N GLU A 305 15.03 6.17 4.41
CA GLU A 305 15.74 5.05 5.04
C GLU A 305 14.75 4.00 5.57
N GLY A 306 13.65 4.42 6.21
CA GLY A 306 12.61 3.50 6.67
C GLY A 306 11.95 2.71 5.54
N PHE A 307 11.81 3.31 4.35
CA PHE A 307 11.33 2.63 3.16
C PHE A 307 12.40 1.72 2.53
N GLU A 308 13.67 2.11 2.55
CA GLU A 308 14.81 1.36 1.98
C GLU A 308 15.28 0.19 2.83
N GLN A 309 15.16 0.28 4.15
CA GLN A 309 15.39 -0.83 5.06
C GLN A 309 14.47 -1.99 4.66
N ARG A 310 15.05 -2.97 3.96
CA ARG A 310 14.38 -4.23 3.65
C ARG A 310 13.97 -4.83 4.99
N SER A 311 12.67 -5.00 5.15
CA SER A 311 12.14 -5.93 6.12
C SER A 311 12.80 -7.28 5.85
N MET A 312 13.81 -7.64 6.64
CA MET A 312 14.22 -9.03 6.81
C MET A 312 13.20 -9.79 7.69
N GLY A 313 11.98 -9.28 7.80
CA GLY A 313 10.86 -9.96 8.42
C GLY A 313 10.34 -11.05 7.49
N ARG A 314 10.47 -12.29 7.97
CA ARG A 314 9.76 -13.54 7.62
C ARG A 314 9.05 -13.52 6.25
N PRO A 315 9.43 -14.38 5.29
CA PRO A 315 8.69 -14.46 4.03
C PRO A 315 7.21 -14.70 4.33
N ALA A 316 6.34 -13.76 3.92
CA ALA A 316 4.90 -13.84 4.11
C ALA A 316 4.29 -15.09 3.44
N HIS A 317 5.05 -15.68 2.52
CA HIS A 317 4.78 -16.97 1.92
C HIS A 317 5.84 -17.96 2.40
N HIS A 318 5.44 -18.87 3.29
CA HIS A 318 6.20 -20.09 3.51
C HIS A 318 6.01 -20.95 2.26
N TRP A 319 7.09 -21.13 1.50
CA TRP A 319 7.11 -22.09 0.41
C TRP A 319 6.99 -23.48 1.02
N VAL A 320 5.77 -24.02 1.02
CA VAL A 320 5.56 -25.43 1.31
C VAL A 320 5.93 -26.15 0.02
N VAL A 321 6.97 -26.99 0.09
CA VAL A 321 7.22 -27.98 -0.96
C VAL A 321 6.01 -28.91 -0.93
N VAL A 322 5.11 -28.76 -1.89
CA VAL A 322 4.10 -29.76 -2.16
C VAL A 322 4.84 -30.89 -2.85
N PRO A 323 5.02 -32.07 -2.23
CA PRO A 323 5.55 -33.20 -2.96
C PRO A 323 4.62 -33.43 -4.16
N ASP A 324 5.21 -33.49 -5.36
CA ASP A 324 4.46 -33.89 -6.54
C ASP A 324 3.73 -35.19 -6.18
N GLY A 325 2.41 -35.19 -6.38
CA GLY A 325 1.55 -36.32 -6.08
C GLY A 325 1.93 -37.51 -6.96
N GLY A 326 2.99 -38.22 -6.58
CA GLY A 326 3.20 -39.60 -6.92
C GLY A 326 2.46 -40.41 -5.86
N ASP A 327 1.36 -41.04 -6.26
CA ASP A 327 0.63 -42.03 -5.49
C ASP A 327 1.60 -43.03 -4.86
N THR A 328 1.97 -42.79 -3.61
CA THR A 328 2.61 -43.79 -2.76
C THR A 328 1.61 -44.11 -1.67
N ALA A 329 0.71 -45.03 -2.02
CA ALA A 329 -0.08 -45.75 -1.05
C ALA A 329 0.87 -46.32 0.03
N PRO A 330 0.52 -46.26 1.32
CA PRO A 330 1.31 -46.89 2.36
C PRO A 330 1.50 -48.39 2.04
N PRO A 331 2.70 -48.96 2.23
CA PRO A 331 2.88 -50.39 2.00
C PRO A 331 2.03 -51.16 3.02
N VAL A 332 1.08 -51.93 2.51
CA VAL A 332 0.33 -52.91 3.30
C VAL A 332 1.35 -53.97 3.78
N PRO A 333 1.48 -54.22 5.10
CA PRO A 333 2.34 -55.29 5.59
C PRO A 333 1.80 -56.65 5.13
N PRO A 334 2.65 -57.59 4.69
CA PRO A 334 2.20 -58.94 4.35
C PRO A 334 1.77 -59.68 5.63
N GLU A 335 0.60 -60.33 5.58
CA GLU A 335 0.13 -61.28 6.58
C GLU A 335 1.16 -62.43 6.71
N ALA A 336 1.65 -62.65 7.93
CA ALA A 336 2.45 -63.81 8.28
C ALA A 336 1.52 -64.96 8.70
N PRO A 337 1.78 -66.22 8.28
CA PRO A 337 1.04 -67.37 8.77
C PRO A 337 1.43 -67.69 10.22
N GLU A 338 0.42 -68.06 11.01
CA GLU A 338 0.55 -68.68 12.34
C GLU A 338 1.18 -70.07 12.20
N ASP A 339 2.24 -70.34 12.96
CA ASP A 339 2.55 -71.70 13.43
C ASP A 339 3.50 -71.67 14.65
N ASP A 340 3.31 -72.68 15.48
CA ASP A 340 3.61 -72.81 16.91
C ASP A 340 5.09 -72.71 17.37
N ALA A 341 5.23 -72.30 18.65
CA ALA A 341 6.43 -72.32 19.50
C ALA A 341 6.89 -73.78 19.86
N PRO A 342 7.97 -74.08 20.65
CA PRO A 342 8.71 -73.21 21.59
C PRO A 342 10.24 -73.50 21.84
N SER A 343 10.81 -72.73 22.80
CA SER A 343 12.01 -72.98 23.67
C SER A 343 13.37 -72.44 23.16
N SER A 344 14.24 -71.73 23.90
CA SER A 344 14.38 -71.41 25.35
C SER A 344 15.53 -70.38 25.58
N GLU A 345 15.27 -69.30 26.35
CA GLU A 345 16.06 -68.62 27.43
C GLU A 345 17.56 -68.19 27.28
N PRO A 346 18.14 -67.30 28.17
CA PRO A 346 17.74 -65.93 28.57
C PRO A 346 18.96 -64.96 28.82
N GLU A 347 18.71 -63.81 29.50
CA GLU A 347 19.63 -62.82 30.15
C GLU A 347 20.37 -61.80 29.25
N THR A 348 20.39 -60.48 29.51
CA THR A 348 20.68 -59.80 30.79
C THR A 348 20.24 -58.32 30.77
N VAL A 349 19.97 -57.80 31.97
CA VAL A 349 19.48 -56.48 32.41
C VAL A 349 20.49 -55.34 32.20
N ALA A 350 20.02 -54.12 31.82
CA ALA A 350 20.38 -52.83 32.47
C ALA A 350 19.79 -51.58 31.77
N THR A 351 19.15 -50.71 32.55
CA THR A 351 18.86 -49.28 32.33
C THR A 351 18.53 -48.70 33.72
N PRO A 352 18.69 -47.39 34.06
CA PRO A 352 19.39 -46.24 33.44
C PRO A 352 20.38 -45.53 34.41
N ALA A 353 21.15 -44.55 33.92
CA ALA A 353 21.49 -43.35 34.72
C ALA A 353 21.74 -42.13 33.83
N ALA A 354 21.15 -41.01 34.24
CA ALA A 354 21.24 -39.67 33.67
C ALA A 354 22.62 -39.01 33.90
N VAL A 355 22.89 -37.88 33.20
CA VAL A 355 23.38 -36.59 33.75
C VAL A 355 23.76 -35.60 32.62
N VAL A 356 23.12 -34.43 32.67
CA VAL A 356 23.58 -33.02 32.46
C VAL A 356 24.84 -32.69 31.62
N GLY A 357 24.71 -31.65 30.78
CA GLY A 357 25.79 -30.73 30.36
C GLY A 357 25.26 -29.70 29.36
N SER A 358 24.93 -28.46 29.74
CA SER A 358 25.80 -27.26 29.84
C SER A 358 26.62 -26.90 28.59
N GLY A 359 26.31 -25.75 28.01
CA GLY A 359 27.30 -24.79 27.49
C GLY A 359 27.84 -25.01 26.07
N GLY A 360 27.55 -24.08 25.17
CA GLY A 360 28.22 -23.97 23.87
C GLY A 360 27.86 -22.68 23.15
N ARG A 361 28.70 -21.66 23.34
CA ARG A 361 28.64 -20.32 22.75
C ARG A 361 29.46 -20.28 21.46
N GLU A 362 28.82 -19.82 20.37
CA GLU A 362 29.36 -19.15 19.15
C GLU A 362 30.46 -19.87 18.32
N PRO A 363 30.86 -19.40 17.10
CA PRO A 363 30.47 -18.19 16.35
C PRO A 363 30.16 -18.39 14.84
N ALA A 364 29.72 -17.29 14.25
CA ALA A 364 29.83 -16.80 12.87
C ALA A 364 30.53 -17.65 11.79
N ALA A 365 29.86 -17.70 10.63
CA ALA A 365 30.44 -17.57 9.30
C ALA A 365 29.49 -16.73 8.43
#